data_AF-A0A7S1RES1-F1
#
_entry.id   AF-A0A7S1RES1-F1
#
_cell.length_a   1.000
_cell.length_b   1.000
_cell.length_c   1.000
_cell.angle_alpha   90.00
_cell.angle_beta   90.00
_cell.angle_gamma   90.00
#
_symmetry.space_group_name_H-M   'P 1'
#
loop_
_entity.id
_entity.type
_entity.pdbx_description
1 polymer ?
#
loop_
_entity_poly.entity_id
_entity_poly.type
_entity_poly.pdbx_seq_one_letter_code
_entity_poly.pdbx_strand_id
1 'polypeptide(L)'
;REAELQREACRLLRNLPDVKVPEPFDDEHPRCRSLFGRGLVTKNVFVMERLHGEPVDRWAKEQLLGIAAREGRPVEEVLENFRKLSVEEIQRLFPSEAALRTYATVVACRDSIRNGCAFAYNWSLGWVGAPMEYARSPRPVNVHQLVRQIFEVQARCIFEEGFFNGDPHAGNLLLLEDGRLGLIDWGQVARLTEAQRVQFAKAVVAVADRDEPLIGRLAGELGVRTENHNEW
;
A
#
# COMPACT_ATOMS: atom_id res chain seq x y z
N ARG A 1 -15.77 20.65 3.48
CA ARG A 1 -16.40 19.34 3.22
C ARG A 1 -15.40 18.28 2.78
N GLU A 2 -14.86 18.31 1.55
CA GLU A 2 -13.92 17.27 1.07
C GLU A 2 -12.62 17.22 1.89
N ALA A 3 -12.01 18.37 2.15
CA ALA A 3 -10.84 18.48 3.02
C ALA A 3 -11.09 18.06 4.49
N GLU A 4 -12.33 18.17 4.98
CA GLU A 4 -12.69 17.70 6.34
C GLU A 4 -12.86 16.19 6.37
N LEU A 5 -13.49 15.60 5.35
CA LEU A 5 -13.60 14.16 5.18
C LEU A 5 -12.22 13.51 5.04
N GLN A 6 -11.33 14.13 4.27
CA GLN A 6 -9.94 13.66 4.14
C GLN A 6 -9.20 13.72 5.48
N ARG A 7 -9.37 14.79 6.27
CA ARG A 7 -8.80 14.87 7.63
C ARG A 7 -9.37 13.78 8.54
N GLU A 8 -10.68 13.58 8.55
CA GLU A 8 -11.33 12.55 9.35
C GLU A 8 -10.82 11.16 8.99
N ALA A 9 -10.78 10.84 7.68
CA ALA A 9 -10.22 9.59 7.18
C ALA A 9 -8.76 9.41 7.62
N CYS A 10 -7.91 10.42 7.43
CA CYS A 10 -6.51 10.37 7.89
C CYS A 10 -6.41 10.11 9.40
N ARG A 11 -7.28 10.72 10.23
CA ARG A 11 -7.27 10.49 11.68
C ARG A 11 -7.59 9.03 12.03
N LEU A 12 -8.58 8.43 11.37
CA LEU A 12 -9.02 7.05 11.63
C LEU A 12 -8.00 6.03 11.15
N LEU A 13 -7.47 6.24 9.94
CA LEU A 13 -6.46 5.38 9.33
C LEU A 13 -5.15 5.32 10.12
N ARG A 14 -4.81 6.37 10.88
CA ARG A 14 -3.64 6.37 11.77
C ARG A 14 -3.73 5.35 12.90
N ASN A 15 -4.94 4.92 13.27
CA ASN A 15 -5.13 3.92 14.32
C ASN A 15 -4.90 2.49 13.83
N LEU A 16 -4.72 2.28 12.52
CA LEU A 16 -4.45 0.96 11.96
C LEU A 16 -2.97 0.59 12.18
N PRO A 17 -2.67 -0.57 12.80
CA PRO A 17 -1.31 -0.93 13.20
C PRO A 17 -0.34 -1.11 12.03
N ASP A 18 -0.85 -1.62 10.90
CA ASP A 18 -0.05 -1.99 9.72
C ASP A 18 0.09 -0.85 8.69
N VAL A 19 -0.47 0.32 9.01
CA VAL A 19 -0.50 1.48 8.12
C VAL A 19 0.19 2.67 8.75
N LYS A 20 0.81 3.48 7.91
CA LYS A 20 1.28 4.81 8.29
C LYS A 20 0.72 5.83 7.31
N VAL A 21 -0.08 6.75 7.84
CA VAL A 21 -0.52 7.95 7.11
C VAL A 21 0.39 9.10 7.53
N PRO A 22 0.91 9.91 6.59
CA PRO A 22 1.70 11.07 6.95
C PRO A 22 0.83 12.10 7.66
N GLU A 23 1.39 12.80 8.64
CA GLU A 23 0.66 13.85 9.34
C GLU A 23 0.77 15.17 8.57
N PRO A 24 -0.33 15.91 8.39
CA PRO A 24 -0.25 17.26 7.84
C PRO A 24 0.56 18.15 8.79
N PHE A 25 1.41 19.00 8.24
CA PHE A 25 2.25 19.91 9.02
C PHE A 25 1.48 21.20 9.36
N ASP A 26 0.34 21.05 10.04
CA ASP A 26 -0.53 22.13 10.51
C ASP A 26 -0.20 22.54 11.96
N ASP A 27 -1.06 23.36 12.57
CA ASP A 27 -0.88 23.86 13.94
C ASP A 27 -0.98 22.74 15.00
N GLU A 28 -1.61 21.61 14.67
CA GLU A 28 -1.76 20.45 15.57
C GLU A 28 -0.53 19.51 15.49
N HIS A 29 0.38 19.71 14.53
CA HIS A 29 1.48 18.78 14.28
C HIS A 29 2.56 18.82 15.39
N PRO A 30 2.98 17.67 15.97
CA PRO A 30 3.90 17.62 17.13
C PRO A 30 5.26 18.29 16.91
N ARG A 31 5.75 18.30 15.66
CA ARG A 31 7.01 18.95 15.26
C ARG A 31 6.84 20.38 14.75
N CYS A 32 5.61 20.91 14.72
CA CYS A 32 5.35 22.29 14.34
C CYS A 32 5.74 23.22 15.49
N ARG A 33 7.04 23.41 15.69
CA ARG A 33 7.60 24.41 16.62
C ARG A 33 7.67 25.76 15.92
N SER A 34 6.55 26.43 15.74
CA SER A 34 6.59 27.76 15.14
C SER A 34 6.88 28.83 16.20
N LEU A 35 7.93 29.62 15.96
CA LEU A 35 8.17 30.91 16.65
C LEU A 35 7.09 31.96 16.29
N PHE A 36 6.24 31.68 15.30
CA PHE A 36 5.23 32.58 14.72
C PHE A 36 3.81 31.99 14.61
N GLY A 37 3.55 30.82 15.21
CA GLY A 37 2.19 30.31 15.44
C GLY A 37 1.38 29.83 14.23
N ARG A 38 2.00 29.49 13.08
CA ARG A 38 1.26 28.92 11.93
C ARG A 38 1.99 27.75 11.26
N GLY A 39 1.25 26.68 10.97
CA GLY A 39 1.68 25.53 10.19
C GLY A 39 1.96 25.85 8.72
N LEU A 40 2.53 24.87 8.01
CA LEU A 40 2.92 24.99 6.61
C LEU A 40 1.77 24.68 5.65
N VAL A 41 0.65 24.17 6.17
CA VAL A 41 -0.56 23.90 5.39
C VAL A 41 -1.29 25.20 5.09
N THR A 42 -1.53 25.48 3.81
CA THR A 42 -2.33 26.62 3.33
C THR A 42 -3.49 26.12 2.48
N LYS A 43 -4.36 27.03 2.01
CA LYS A 43 -5.45 26.69 1.08
C LYS A 43 -4.96 26.05 -0.22
N ASN A 44 -3.76 26.40 -0.67
CA ASN A 44 -3.22 26.00 -1.97
C ASN A 44 -2.07 25.00 -1.88
N VAL A 45 -1.50 24.80 -0.68
CA VAL A 45 -0.32 23.96 -0.48
C VAL A 45 -0.57 23.08 0.73
N PHE A 46 -0.57 21.77 0.49
CA PHE A 46 -0.66 20.76 1.54
C PHE A 46 0.74 20.19 1.81
N VAL A 47 1.27 20.44 3.00
CA VAL A 47 2.59 19.96 3.43
C VAL A 47 2.39 18.90 4.50
N MET A 48 3.11 17.78 4.41
CA MET A 48 2.97 16.64 5.31
C MET A 48 4.34 16.07 5.73
N GLU A 49 4.33 15.24 6.77
CA GLU A 49 5.49 14.42 7.12
C GLU A 49 5.93 13.57 5.91
N ARG A 50 7.22 13.56 5.61
CA ARG A 50 7.77 12.69 4.57
C ARG A 50 7.81 11.26 5.09
N LEU A 51 7.07 10.37 4.44
CA LEU A 51 7.24 8.93 4.64
C LEU A 51 8.48 8.46 3.85
N HIS A 52 9.33 7.69 4.53
CA HIS A 52 10.51 7.08 3.93
C HIS A 52 10.15 5.68 3.45
N GLY A 53 9.87 5.57 2.15
CA GLY A 53 9.50 4.32 1.51
C GLY A 53 9.52 4.42 -0.01
N GLU A 54 9.39 3.27 -0.66
CA GLU A 54 9.36 3.17 -2.11
C GLU A 54 7.91 3.09 -2.62
N PRO A 55 7.51 3.90 -3.61
CA PRO A 55 6.19 3.76 -4.22
C PRO A 55 5.97 2.37 -4.82
N VAL A 56 4.80 1.78 -4.57
CA VAL A 56 4.47 0.43 -5.07
C VAL A 56 4.51 0.38 -6.60
N ASP A 57 4.12 1.47 -7.29
CA ASP A 57 4.16 1.55 -8.75
C ASP A 57 5.59 1.51 -9.30
N ARG A 58 6.53 2.22 -8.66
CA ARG A 58 7.96 2.22 -9.01
C ARG A 58 8.54 0.84 -8.76
N TRP A 59 8.30 0.29 -7.58
CA TRP A 59 8.76 -1.05 -7.22
C TRP A 59 8.28 -2.09 -8.24
N ALA A 60 6.99 -2.07 -8.61
CA ALA A 60 6.41 -2.99 -9.58
C ALA A 60 7.04 -2.83 -10.98
N LYS A 61 7.28 -1.59 -11.43
CA LYS A 61 7.97 -1.31 -12.70
C LYS A 61 9.40 -1.86 -12.69
N GLU A 62 10.12 -1.73 -11.59
CA GLU A 62 11.48 -2.28 -11.46
C GLU A 62 11.49 -3.81 -11.53
N GLN A 63 10.49 -4.49 -10.94
CA GLN A 63 10.35 -5.94 -11.08
C GLN A 63 10.10 -6.34 -12.54
N LEU A 64 9.21 -5.63 -13.25
CA LEU A 64 8.93 -5.90 -14.66
C LEU A 64 10.16 -5.68 -15.55
N LEU A 65 10.92 -4.61 -15.31
CA LEU A 65 12.18 -4.34 -16.00
C LEU A 65 13.20 -5.46 -15.76
N GLY A 66 13.29 -5.96 -14.52
CA GLY A 66 14.14 -7.09 -14.17
C GLY A 66 13.75 -8.38 -14.90
N ILE A 67 12.45 -8.65 -15.06
CA ILE A 67 11.95 -9.81 -15.82
C ILE A 67 12.25 -9.63 -17.31
N ALA A 68 11.92 -8.47 -17.88
CA ALA A 68 12.19 -8.13 -19.27
C ALA A 68 13.67 -8.29 -19.64
N ALA A 69 14.58 -7.82 -18.76
CA ALA A 69 16.01 -7.97 -18.94
C ALA A 69 16.49 -9.43 -18.89
N ARG A 70 15.85 -10.29 -18.08
CA ARG A 70 16.17 -11.72 -17.99
C ARG A 70 15.65 -12.51 -19.18
N GLU A 71 14.50 -12.12 -19.73
CA GLU A 71 13.87 -12.78 -20.88
C GLU A 71 14.32 -12.22 -22.23
N GLY A 72 14.97 -11.06 -22.25
CA GLY A 72 15.40 -10.38 -23.47
C GLY A 72 14.25 -9.80 -24.30
N ARG A 73 13.12 -9.47 -23.66
CA ARG A 73 11.88 -8.98 -24.29
C ARG A 73 11.58 -7.53 -23.91
N PRO A 74 10.83 -6.77 -24.72
CA PRO A 74 10.36 -5.45 -24.33
C PRO A 74 9.37 -5.53 -23.16
N VAL A 75 9.31 -4.47 -22.34
CA VAL A 75 8.49 -4.41 -21.11
C VAL A 75 7.00 -4.52 -21.44
N GLU A 76 6.58 -3.95 -22.56
CA GLU A 76 5.20 -3.97 -23.05
C GLU A 76 4.71 -5.40 -23.33
N GLU A 77 5.57 -6.25 -23.91
CA GLU A 77 5.23 -7.65 -24.19
C GLU A 77 5.10 -8.46 -22.89
N VAL A 78 6.01 -8.22 -21.94
CA VAL A 78 5.95 -8.86 -20.61
C VAL A 78 4.66 -8.45 -19.88
N LEU A 79 4.30 -7.17 -19.92
CA LEU A 79 3.06 -6.65 -19.35
C LEU A 79 1.81 -7.30 -19.98
N GLU A 80 1.78 -7.45 -21.31
CA GLU A 80 0.66 -8.13 -21.97
C GLU A 80 0.55 -9.60 -21.57
N ASN A 81 1.69 -10.29 -21.40
CA ASN A 81 1.69 -11.67 -20.93
C ASN A 81 1.11 -11.76 -19.52
N PHE A 82 1.51 -10.87 -18.62
CA PHE A 82 0.94 -10.80 -17.26
C PHE A 82 -0.57 -10.55 -17.25
N ARG A 83 -1.08 -9.71 -18.17
CA ARG A 83 -2.54 -9.41 -18.27
C ARG A 83 -3.37 -10.61 -18.72
N LYS A 84 -2.78 -11.56 -19.42
CA LYS A 84 -3.47 -12.77 -19.92
C LYS A 84 -3.50 -13.91 -18.90
N LEU A 85 -2.70 -13.82 -17.85
CA LEU A 85 -2.64 -14.85 -16.81
C LEU A 85 -3.88 -14.80 -15.91
N SER A 86 -4.38 -15.98 -15.56
CA SER A 86 -5.36 -16.14 -14.49
C SER A 86 -4.74 -15.83 -13.12
N VAL A 87 -5.58 -15.49 -12.14
CA VAL A 87 -5.14 -15.23 -10.75
C VAL A 87 -4.35 -16.41 -10.18
N GLU A 88 -4.75 -17.63 -10.52
CA GLU A 88 -4.10 -18.87 -10.06
C GLU A 88 -2.70 -19.05 -10.66
N GLU A 89 -2.51 -18.69 -11.93
CA GLU A 89 -1.19 -18.70 -12.57
C GLU A 89 -0.28 -17.62 -11.98
N ILE A 90 -0.81 -16.43 -11.73
CA ILE A 90 -0.09 -15.35 -11.05
C ILE A 90 0.39 -15.82 -9.67
N GLN A 91 -0.48 -16.46 -8.88
CA GLN A 91 -0.12 -16.98 -7.57
C GLN A 91 0.98 -18.05 -7.62
N ARG A 92 1.04 -18.86 -8.70
CA ARG A 92 2.11 -19.86 -8.89
C ARG A 92 3.46 -19.26 -9.27
N LEU A 93 3.48 -18.09 -9.91
CA LEU A 93 4.71 -17.39 -10.26
C LEU A 93 5.40 -16.80 -9.03
N PHE A 94 4.63 -16.39 -8.02
CA PHE A 94 5.19 -15.83 -6.80
C PHE A 94 5.60 -16.92 -5.81
N PRO A 95 6.81 -16.84 -5.21
CA PRO A 95 7.19 -17.75 -4.13
C PRO A 95 6.22 -17.62 -2.95
N SER A 96 6.11 -18.71 -2.17
CA SER A 96 5.25 -18.74 -1.00
C SER A 96 5.69 -17.71 0.04
N GLU A 97 4.74 -17.21 0.83
CA GLU A 97 5.01 -16.28 1.92
C GLU A 97 6.14 -16.77 2.85
N ALA A 98 6.14 -18.06 3.18
CA ALA A 98 7.17 -18.69 4.00
C ALA A 98 8.56 -18.65 3.34
N ALA A 99 8.65 -18.87 2.02
CA ALA A 99 9.90 -18.80 1.29
C ALA A 99 10.44 -17.37 1.24
N LEU A 100 9.58 -16.38 0.98
CA LEU A 100 9.93 -14.96 0.99
C LEU A 100 10.42 -14.50 2.37
N ARG A 101 9.71 -14.90 3.44
CA ARG A 101 10.10 -14.60 4.82
C ARG A 101 11.46 -15.20 5.15
N THR A 102 11.67 -16.47 4.79
CA THR A 102 12.95 -17.16 5.01
C THR A 102 14.10 -16.46 4.28
N TYR A 103 13.90 -16.10 3.01
CA TYR A 103 14.89 -15.36 2.24
C TYR A 103 15.19 -14.00 2.88
N ALA A 104 14.17 -13.25 3.29
CA ALA A 104 14.35 -11.97 3.97
C ALA A 104 15.12 -12.12 5.29
N THR A 105 14.84 -13.16 6.08
CA THR A 105 15.58 -13.47 7.32
C THR A 105 17.04 -13.81 7.02
N VAL A 106 17.32 -14.63 6.02
CA VAL A 106 18.71 -14.98 5.63
C VAL A 106 19.49 -13.75 5.22
N VAL A 107 18.90 -12.89 4.39
CA VAL A 107 19.53 -11.62 3.97
C VAL A 107 19.78 -10.72 5.17
N ALA A 108 18.81 -10.58 6.09
CA ALA A 108 18.95 -9.78 7.30
C ALA A 108 20.04 -10.31 8.23
N CYS A 109 20.15 -11.63 8.41
CA CYS A 109 21.22 -12.25 9.19
C CYS A 109 22.59 -11.99 8.57
N ARG A 110 22.71 -12.15 7.24
CA ARG A 110 23.96 -11.88 6.50
C ARG A 110 24.40 -10.43 6.68
N ASP A 111 23.48 -9.48 6.50
CA ASP A 111 23.77 -8.05 6.65
C ASP A 111 24.12 -7.72 8.10
N SER A 112 23.45 -8.32 9.08
CA SER A 112 23.74 -8.12 10.51
C SER A 112 25.14 -8.59 10.87
N ILE A 113 25.57 -9.75 10.36
CA ILE A 113 26.93 -10.26 10.54
C ILE A 113 27.95 -9.30 9.90
N ARG A 114 27.74 -8.93 8.64
CA ARG A 114 28.64 -7.99 7.93
C ARG A 114 28.72 -6.64 8.64
N ASN A 115 27.60 -6.10 9.09
CA ASN A 115 27.52 -4.83 9.78
C ASN A 115 28.12 -4.88 11.18
N GLY A 116 28.01 -6.03 11.88
CA GLY A 116 28.72 -6.26 13.13
C GLY A 116 30.24 -6.22 12.94
N CYS A 117 30.75 -6.88 11.90
CA CYS A 117 32.17 -6.82 11.53
C CYS A 117 32.60 -5.40 11.14
N ALA A 118 31.81 -4.71 10.32
CA ALA A 118 32.09 -3.34 9.90
C ALA A 118 32.08 -2.38 11.11
N PHE A 119 31.14 -2.54 12.04
CA PHE A 119 31.08 -1.78 13.29
C PHE A 119 32.35 -1.99 14.12
N ALA A 120 32.74 -3.24 14.35
CA ALA A 120 33.93 -3.57 15.13
C ALA A 120 35.21 -2.99 14.50
N TYR A 121 35.34 -3.06 13.17
CA TYR A 121 36.45 -2.44 12.46
C TYR A 121 36.42 -0.91 12.55
N ASN A 122 35.26 -0.28 12.29
CA ASN A 122 35.11 1.17 12.31
C ASN A 122 35.40 1.77 13.68
N TRP A 123 35.01 1.07 14.75
CA TRP A 123 35.29 1.47 16.12
C TRP A 123 36.78 1.31 16.51
N SER A 124 37.47 0.30 15.95
CA SER A 124 38.83 -0.06 16.37
C SER A 124 39.94 0.52 15.49
N LEU A 125 39.85 0.37 14.18
CA LEU A 125 40.89 0.71 13.20
C LEU A 125 40.40 1.69 12.13
N GLY A 126 39.09 1.94 12.04
CA GLY A 126 38.49 2.83 11.05
C GLY A 126 38.81 4.33 11.22
N TRP A 127 39.46 4.73 12.32
CA TRP A 127 40.00 6.09 12.49
C TRP A 127 41.39 6.25 11.87
N VAL A 128 42.06 5.15 11.51
CA VAL A 128 43.37 5.11 10.86
C VAL A 128 43.26 4.61 9.41
N GLY A 129 42.37 3.64 9.15
CA GLY A 129 42.04 3.16 7.82
C GLY A 129 40.79 3.84 7.22
N ALA A 130 40.49 3.54 5.95
CA ALA A 130 39.20 3.94 5.37
C ALA A 130 38.05 3.20 6.08
N PRO A 131 36.98 3.87 6.52
CA PRO A 131 35.85 3.23 7.19
C PRO A 131 35.13 2.27 6.25
N MET A 132 34.75 1.11 6.79
CA MET A 132 33.92 0.15 6.07
C MET A 132 32.48 0.65 5.99
N GLU A 133 31.90 0.57 4.79
CA GLU A 133 30.48 0.88 4.60
C GLU A 133 29.59 -0.23 5.16
N TYR A 134 28.50 0.19 5.81
CA TYR A 134 27.45 -0.72 6.25
C TYR A 134 26.64 -1.22 5.05
N ALA A 135 26.39 -2.51 5.02
CA ALA A 135 25.54 -3.13 4.01
C ALA A 135 24.07 -3.02 4.42
N ARG A 136 23.25 -2.54 3.49
CA ARG A 136 21.81 -2.74 3.50
C ARG A 136 21.42 -3.39 2.18
N SER A 137 21.24 -4.71 2.20
CA SER A 137 20.75 -5.44 1.05
C SER A 137 19.24 -5.20 0.91
N PRO A 138 18.73 -5.03 -0.32
CA PRO A 138 17.29 -4.94 -0.56
C PRO A 138 16.63 -6.26 -0.12
N ARG A 139 15.57 -6.15 0.68
CA ARG A 139 14.76 -7.29 1.09
C ARG A 139 13.69 -7.52 0.03
N PRO A 140 13.35 -8.77 -0.31
CA PRO A 140 12.24 -9.00 -1.21
C PRO A 140 10.96 -8.53 -0.52
N VAL A 141 10.12 -7.84 -1.29
CA VAL A 141 8.82 -7.41 -0.81
C VAL A 141 7.92 -8.64 -0.72
N ASN A 142 7.26 -8.79 0.42
CA ASN A 142 6.26 -9.84 0.60
C ASN A 142 4.96 -9.41 -0.09
N VAL A 143 4.82 -9.76 -1.37
CA VAL A 143 3.66 -9.38 -2.20
C VAL A 143 2.35 -9.89 -1.61
N HIS A 144 2.35 -11.09 -1.02
CA HIS A 144 1.16 -11.67 -0.36
C HIS A 144 0.72 -10.82 0.82
N GLN A 145 1.66 -10.43 1.67
CA GLN A 145 1.39 -9.54 2.80
C GLN A 145 0.94 -8.15 2.34
N LEU A 146 1.59 -7.60 1.31
CA LEU A 146 1.23 -6.29 0.76
C LEU A 146 -0.21 -6.26 0.25
N VAL A 147 -0.57 -7.23 -0.62
CA VAL A 147 -1.92 -7.33 -1.17
C VAL A 147 -2.94 -7.51 -0.06
N ARG A 148 -2.67 -8.40 0.91
CA ARG A 148 -3.52 -8.60 2.08
C ARG A 148 -3.71 -7.31 2.87
N GLN A 149 -2.64 -6.59 3.18
CA GLN A 149 -2.70 -5.31 3.91
C GLN A 149 -3.54 -4.28 3.16
N ILE A 150 -3.36 -4.14 1.84
CA ILE A 150 -4.16 -3.23 1.02
C ILE A 150 -5.65 -3.56 1.13
N PHE A 151 -6.03 -4.84 0.96
CA PHE A 151 -7.42 -5.27 1.05
C PHE A 151 -8.00 -5.11 2.46
N GLU A 152 -7.24 -5.45 3.51
CA GLU A 152 -7.67 -5.29 4.89
C GLU A 152 -7.96 -3.83 5.23
N VAL A 153 -7.09 -2.92 4.80
CA VAL A 153 -7.26 -1.48 5.01
C VAL A 153 -8.52 -0.98 4.28
N GLN A 154 -8.68 -1.34 3.01
CA GLN A 154 -9.88 -0.95 2.25
C GLN A 154 -11.16 -1.52 2.86
N ALA A 155 -11.14 -2.79 3.29
CA ALA A 155 -12.29 -3.42 3.93
C ALA A 155 -12.66 -2.72 5.25
N ARG A 156 -11.69 -2.40 6.11
CA ARG A 156 -11.95 -1.66 7.35
C ARG A 156 -12.51 -0.27 7.07
N CYS A 157 -11.92 0.47 6.12
CA CYS A 157 -12.44 1.76 5.70
C CYS A 157 -13.91 1.67 5.30
N ILE A 158 -14.26 0.69 4.45
CA ILE A 158 -15.60 0.56 3.90
C ILE A 158 -16.58 0.06 4.96
N PHE A 159 -16.27 -1.01 5.69
CA PHE A 159 -17.23 -1.71 6.53
C PHE A 159 -17.29 -1.22 7.97
N GLU A 160 -16.15 -0.82 8.54
CA GLU A 160 -16.04 -0.34 9.94
C GLU A 160 -16.24 1.18 10.00
N GLU A 161 -15.47 1.92 9.20
CA GLU A 161 -15.40 3.40 9.30
C GLU A 161 -16.39 4.13 8.38
N GLY A 162 -16.87 3.46 7.33
CA GLY A 162 -17.81 4.02 6.35
C GLY A 162 -17.18 5.03 5.38
N PHE A 163 -15.90 4.86 5.05
CA PHE A 163 -15.21 5.62 4.02
C PHE A 163 -14.84 4.74 2.84
N PHE A 164 -15.04 5.26 1.63
CA PHE A 164 -14.62 4.63 0.40
C PHE A 164 -13.56 5.51 -0.28
N ASN A 165 -12.40 4.94 -0.56
CA ASN A 165 -11.38 5.60 -1.38
C ASN A 165 -11.66 5.30 -2.86
N GLY A 166 -12.04 6.33 -3.61
CA GLY A 166 -12.33 6.24 -5.04
C GLY A 166 -11.10 6.15 -5.92
N ASP A 167 -9.90 6.39 -5.38
CA ASP A 167 -8.64 6.34 -6.15
C ASP A 167 -7.47 5.75 -5.36
N PRO A 168 -7.51 4.43 -5.03
CA PRO A 168 -6.40 3.74 -4.40
C PRO A 168 -5.30 3.40 -5.42
N HIS A 169 -4.73 4.42 -6.08
CA HIS A 169 -3.68 4.24 -7.06
C HIS A 169 -2.38 3.72 -6.41
N ALA A 170 -1.65 2.85 -7.11
CA ALA A 170 -0.39 2.27 -6.59
C ALA A 170 0.69 3.32 -6.29
N GLY A 171 0.66 4.48 -6.96
CA GLY A 171 1.54 5.61 -6.66
C GLY A 171 1.25 6.29 -5.30
N ASN A 172 0.04 6.10 -4.75
CA ASN A 172 -0.37 6.62 -3.44
C ASN A 172 -0.04 5.66 -2.30
N LEU A 173 0.54 4.50 -2.63
CA LEU A 173 0.95 3.45 -1.71
C LEU A 173 2.47 3.40 -1.65
N LEU A 174 3.04 3.50 -0.46
CA LEU A 174 4.48 3.40 -0.21
C LEU A 174 4.80 2.14 0.58
N LEU A 175 5.84 1.42 0.17
CA LEU A 175 6.45 0.35 0.94
C LEU A 175 7.47 0.96 1.89
N LEU A 176 7.16 0.95 3.19
CA LEU A 176 8.04 1.53 4.20
C LEU A 176 9.14 0.55 4.60
N GLU A 177 10.29 1.09 5.03
CA GLU A 177 11.44 0.27 5.47
C GLU A 177 11.12 -0.64 6.68
N ASP A 178 10.12 -0.25 7.48
CA ASP A 178 9.64 -1.00 8.65
C ASP A 178 8.61 -2.10 8.28
N GLY A 179 8.26 -2.24 7.01
CA GLY A 179 7.32 -3.23 6.50
C GLY A 179 5.85 -2.82 6.57
N ARG A 180 5.55 -1.58 7.00
CA ARG A 180 4.18 -1.04 6.96
C ARG A 180 3.84 -0.45 5.58
N LEU A 181 2.54 -0.32 5.34
CA LEU A 181 2.00 0.35 4.16
C LEU A 181 1.85 1.86 4.44
N GLY A 182 2.59 2.67 3.71
CA GLY A 182 2.47 4.13 3.71
C GLY A 182 1.35 4.57 2.77
N LEU A 183 0.43 5.42 3.23
CA LEU A 183 -0.70 5.88 2.43
C LEU A 183 -0.65 7.39 2.34
N ILE A 184 -0.24 7.92 1.18
CA ILE A 184 0.08 9.35 1.03
C ILE A 184 -1.07 10.19 0.48
N ASP A 185 -2.05 9.58 -0.18
CA ASP A 185 -3.17 10.30 -0.75
C ASP A 185 -4.51 9.58 -0.48
N TRP A 186 -5.47 10.38 -0.07
CA TRP A 186 -6.86 10.04 0.25
C TRP A 186 -7.81 11.13 -0.29
N GLY A 187 -7.39 11.84 -1.34
CA GLY A 187 -8.12 13.00 -1.87
C GLY A 187 -9.53 12.67 -2.34
N GLN A 188 -9.76 11.46 -2.84
CA GLN A 188 -11.07 11.02 -3.35
C GLN A 188 -11.80 10.11 -2.36
N VAL A 189 -12.18 10.65 -1.21
CA VAL A 189 -12.90 9.88 -0.18
C VAL A 189 -14.39 10.20 -0.17
N ALA A 190 -15.22 9.17 -0.28
CA ALA A 190 -16.67 9.24 -0.13
C ALA A 190 -17.11 8.66 1.22
N ARG A 191 -18.16 9.24 1.82
CA ARG A 191 -18.81 8.67 3.02
C ARG A 191 -19.93 7.74 2.59
N LEU A 192 -19.94 6.52 3.14
CA LEU A 192 -20.99 5.55 2.98
C LEU A 192 -21.92 5.58 4.19
N THR A 193 -23.22 5.62 3.93
CA THR A 193 -24.24 5.38 4.96
C THR A 193 -24.21 3.93 5.42
N GLU A 194 -24.71 3.64 6.61
CA GLU A 194 -24.81 2.27 7.12
C GLU A 194 -25.60 1.35 6.17
N ALA A 195 -26.70 1.85 5.60
CA ALA A 195 -27.49 1.11 4.61
C ALA A 195 -26.64 0.73 3.38
N GLN A 196 -25.85 1.66 2.85
CA GLN A 196 -24.95 1.40 1.72
C GLN A 196 -23.85 0.39 2.08
N ARG A 197 -23.27 0.47 3.29
CA ARG A 197 -22.26 -0.49 3.77
C ARG A 197 -22.84 -1.90 3.85
N VAL A 198 -24.06 -2.04 4.39
CA VAL A 198 -24.77 -3.32 4.49
C VAL A 198 -25.11 -3.88 3.11
N GLN A 199 -25.59 -3.06 2.18
CA GLN A 199 -25.87 -3.49 0.81
C GLN A 199 -24.60 -3.94 0.09
N PHE A 200 -23.50 -3.19 0.23
CA PHE A 200 -22.22 -3.56 -0.34
C PHE A 200 -21.67 -4.86 0.26
N ALA A 201 -21.78 -5.05 1.58
CA ALA A 201 -21.39 -6.30 2.24
C ALA A 201 -22.16 -7.50 1.71
N LYS A 202 -23.48 -7.37 1.54
CA LYS A 202 -24.33 -8.42 0.95
C LYS A 202 -23.89 -8.74 -0.49
N ALA A 203 -23.54 -7.73 -1.28
CA ALA A 203 -23.08 -7.94 -2.65
C ALA A 203 -21.75 -8.71 -2.67
N VAL A 204 -20.81 -8.39 -1.79
CA VAL A 204 -19.54 -9.12 -1.65
C VAL A 204 -19.78 -10.58 -1.27
N VAL A 205 -20.67 -10.86 -0.32
CA VAL A 205 -21.04 -12.23 0.08
C VAL A 205 -21.68 -12.98 -1.08
N ALA A 206 -22.64 -12.36 -1.78
CA ALA A 206 -23.30 -12.99 -2.94
C ALA A 206 -22.30 -13.35 -4.06
N VAL A 207 -21.31 -12.48 -4.32
CA VAL A 207 -20.22 -12.76 -5.26
C VAL A 207 -19.35 -13.93 -4.78
N ALA A 208 -19.01 -13.99 -3.50
CA ALA A 208 -18.23 -15.08 -2.93
C ALA A 208 -18.96 -16.43 -3.03
N ASP A 209 -20.27 -16.42 -2.79
CA ASP A 209 -21.14 -17.60 -2.88
C ASP A 209 -21.52 -17.96 -4.32
N ARG A 210 -21.16 -17.12 -5.30
CA ARG A 210 -21.54 -17.25 -6.73
C ARG A 210 -23.06 -17.29 -6.94
N ASP A 211 -23.82 -16.54 -6.14
CA ASP A 211 -25.27 -16.42 -6.24
C ASP A 211 -25.65 -15.36 -7.30
N GLU A 212 -25.66 -15.76 -8.57
CA GLU A 212 -25.95 -14.87 -9.70
C GLU A 212 -27.29 -14.11 -9.57
N PRO A 213 -28.42 -14.75 -9.19
CA PRO A 213 -29.68 -14.03 -8.97
C PRO A 213 -29.58 -12.93 -7.90
N LEU A 214 -28.94 -13.23 -6.77
CA LEU A 214 -28.79 -12.26 -5.69
C LEU A 214 -27.86 -11.11 -6.09
N ILE A 215 -26.79 -11.39 -6.84
CA ILE A 215 -25.90 -10.38 -7.40
C ILE A 215 -26.67 -9.42 -8.32
N GLY A 216 -27.49 -9.95 -9.23
CA GLY A 216 -28.31 -9.14 -10.15
C GLY A 216 -29.27 -8.21 -9.41
N ARG A 217 -29.99 -8.74 -8.41
CA ARG A 217 -30.90 -7.94 -7.58
C ARG A 217 -30.18 -6.84 -6.81
N LEU A 218 -29.10 -7.18 -6.11
CA LEU A 218 -28.32 -6.21 -5.31
C LEU A 218 -27.67 -5.14 -6.20
N ALA A 219 -27.18 -5.52 -7.38
CA ALA A 219 -26.66 -4.56 -8.36
C ALA A 219 -27.74 -3.57 -8.81
N GLY A 220 -28.96 -4.06 -9.08
CA GLY A 220 -30.11 -3.21 -9.38
C GLY A 220 -30.48 -2.26 -8.23
N GLU A 221 -30.50 -2.75 -6.99
CA GLU A 221 -30.73 -1.92 -5.79
C GLU A 221 -29.65 -0.84 -5.59
N LEU A 222 -28.40 -1.13 -5.98
CA LEU A 222 -27.28 -0.18 -5.98
C LEU A 222 -27.33 0.80 -7.16
N GLY A 223 -28.33 0.69 -8.04
CA GLY A 223 -28.53 1.57 -9.19
C GLY A 223 -27.72 1.20 -10.42
N VAL A 224 -27.09 0.02 -10.45
CA VAL A 224 -26.40 -0.50 -11.63
C VAL A 224 -27.44 -0.89 -12.67
N ARG A 225 -27.33 -0.32 -13.87
CA ARG A 225 -28.19 -0.64 -15.01
C ARG A 225 -27.36 -1.24 -16.13
N THR A 226 -27.83 -2.38 -16.63
CA THR A 226 -27.25 -3.06 -17.80
C THR A 226 -28.11 -2.81 -19.03
N GLU A 227 -27.55 -2.89 -20.23
CA GLU A 227 -28.33 -2.76 -21.47
C GLU A 227 -29.42 -3.84 -21.59
N ASN A 228 -29.13 -5.05 -21.09
CA ASN A 228 -30.08 -6.16 -20.98
C ASN A 228 -30.58 -6.31 -19.54
N HIS A 229 -31.23 -5.29 -18.99
CA HIS A 229 -31.80 -5.37 -17.64
C HIS A 229 -33.08 -6.20 -17.67
N ASN A 230 -32.94 -7.52 -17.49
CA ASN A 230 -34.08 -8.40 -17.26
C ASN A 230 -34.65 -8.09 -15.86
N GLU A 231 -35.96 -8.25 -15.65
CA GLU A 231 -36.55 -8.15 -14.30
C GLU A 231 -36.11 -9.38 -13.49
N TRP A 232 -35.15 -9.21 -12.57
CA TRP A 232 -34.60 -10.26 -11.68
C TRP A 232 -35.28 -10.27 -10.30
#